data_AF-A0A1R1D270-F1
#
_entry.id   AF-A0A1R1D270-F1
#
_cell.length_a   1.000
_cell.length_b   1.000
_cell.length_c   1.000
_cell.angle_alpha   90.00
_cell.angle_beta   90.00
_cell.angle_gamma   90.00
#
_symmetry.space_group_name_H-M   'P 1'
#
loop_
_entity.id
_entity.type
_entity.pdbx_description
1 polymer ?
#
loop_
_entity_poly.entity_id
_entity_poly.type
_entity_poly.pdbx_seq_one_letter_code
_entity_poly.pdbx_strand_id
1 'polypeptide(L)'
;MASLTSAQRERFYEYCNENRSVCSEQVVQNFFKDEQNIKILLTAIDGEPAGQKELEDRFRRHYFRVRFIKYLASTIKYCTIDQMRLNQKTDSRNQLIFDRPCSEEGDGTVGEMLLGFQNLTNVEPLITEPSQFHASFLNDHLANAFAALSPKQQLIATLCYALCYQDNEIAEMIGVSPQAICKTRNLALQKLRLAMPERRCN
;
A
#
# COMPACT_ATOMS: atom_id res chain seq x y z
N MET A 1 40.15 -38.24 6.25
CA MET A 1 39.83 -38.76 4.91
C MET A 1 41.10 -38.71 4.08
N ALA A 2 41.57 -39.84 3.55
CA ALA A 2 42.85 -39.88 2.85
C ALA A 2 42.76 -39.05 1.56
N SER A 3 43.64 -38.05 1.44
CA SER A 3 43.82 -37.26 0.21
C SER A 3 44.35 -38.13 -0.94
N LEU A 4 44.20 -37.67 -2.18
CA LEU A 4 44.84 -38.28 -3.35
C LEU A 4 46.38 -38.24 -3.24
N THR A 5 47.05 -39.34 -3.59
CA THR A 5 48.52 -39.34 -3.74
C THR A 5 48.94 -38.66 -5.05
N SER A 6 50.19 -38.20 -5.14
CA SER A 6 50.74 -37.56 -6.34
C SER A 6 50.62 -38.47 -7.58
N ALA A 7 50.96 -39.75 -7.45
CA ALA A 7 50.84 -40.73 -8.52
C ALA A 7 49.39 -40.96 -8.99
N GLN A 8 48.41 -40.90 -8.07
CA GLN A 8 46.99 -41.02 -8.44
C GLN A 8 46.49 -39.80 -9.23
N ARG A 9 47.00 -38.60 -8.91
CA ARG A 9 46.66 -37.38 -9.65
C ARG A 9 47.22 -37.43 -11.07
N GLU A 10 48.44 -37.88 -11.24
CA GLU A 10 49.10 -38.01 -12.55
C GLU A 10 48.34 -38.97 -13.48
N ARG A 11 48.02 -40.19 -12.99
CA ARG A 11 47.19 -41.15 -13.75
C ARG A 11 45.81 -40.59 -14.12
N PHE A 12 45.19 -39.79 -13.24
CA PHE A 12 43.92 -39.16 -13.55
C PHE A 12 44.05 -38.09 -14.66
N TYR A 13 45.13 -37.31 -14.67
CA TYR A 13 45.38 -36.34 -15.73
C TYR A 13 45.67 -37.00 -17.07
N GLU A 14 46.42 -38.09 -17.08
CA GLU A 14 46.63 -38.92 -18.28
C GLU A 14 45.31 -39.42 -18.85
N TYR A 15 44.46 -40.02 -18.00
CA TYR A 15 43.12 -40.47 -18.40
C TYR A 15 42.27 -39.32 -18.97
N CYS A 16 42.29 -38.15 -18.33
CA CYS A 16 41.55 -36.97 -18.79
C CYS A 16 42.08 -36.43 -20.12
N ASN A 17 43.39 -36.54 -20.38
CA ASN A 17 43.99 -36.13 -21.63
C ASN A 17 43.61 -37.06 -22.78
N GLU A 18 43.58 -38.37 -22.53
CA GLU A 18 43.13 -39.38 -23.49
C GLU A 18 41.63 -39.23 -23.80
N ASN A 19 40.82 -38.89 -22.80
CA ASN A 19 39.36 -38.79 -22.89
C ASN A 19 38.86 -37.34 -22.83
N ARG A 20 39.57 -36.43 -23.51
CA ARG A 20 39.35 -34.98 -23.40
C ARG A 20 37.90 -34.55 -23.59
N SER A 21 37.19 -35.14 -24.57
CA SER A 21 35.79 -34.78 -24.87
C SER A 21 34.84 -35.06 -23.71
N VAL A 22 35.04 -36.15 -22.99
CA VAL A 22 34.22 -36.53 -21.83
C VAL A 22 34.62 -35.71 -20.61
N CYS A 23 35.92 -35.51 -20.39
CA CYS A 23 36.43 -34.75 -19.25
C CYS A 23 36.22 -33.24 -19.36
N SER A 24 35.93 -32.71 -20.56
CA SER A 24 35.53 -31.31 -20.74
C SER A 24 34.08 -31.02 -20.32
N GLU A 25 33.23 -32.05 -20.20
CA GLU A 25 31.82 -31.85 -19.82
C GLU A 25 31.70 -31.35 -18.37
N GLN A 26 30.95 -30.27 -18.17
CA GLN A 26 30.81 -29.64 -16.85
C GLN A 26 30.25 -30.60 -15.78
N VAL A 27 29.36 -31.51 -16.20
CA VAL A 27 28.78 -32.54 -15.34
C VAL A 27 29.85 -33.49 -14.81
N VAL A 28 30.77 -33.89 -15.69
CA VAL A 28 31.88 -34.81 -15.41
C VAL A 28 32.93 -34.11 -14.54
N GLN A 29 33.28 -32.87 -14.85
CA GLN A 29 34.19 -32.07 -14.01
C GLN A 29 33.64 -31.89 -12.59
N ASN A 30 32.34 -31.62 -12.46
CA ASN A 30 31.69 -31.50 -11.17
C ASN A 30 31.67 -32.82 -10.39
N PHE A 31 31.64 -33.96 -11.07
CA PHE A 31 31.69 -35.28 -10.44
C PHE A 31 33.07 -35.56 -9.82
N PHE A 32 34.14 -35.19 -10.52
CA PHE A 32 35.53 -35.40 -10.07
C PHE A 32 36.05 -34.31 -9.13
N LYS A 33 35.24 -33.34 -8.72
CA LYS A 33 35.58 -32.44 -7.59
C LYS A 33 35.72 -33.21 -6.26
N ASP A 34 35.05 -34.34 -6.14
CA ASP A 34 35.23 -35.26 -5.02
C ASP A 34 36.39 -36.22 -5.32
N GLU A 35 37.46 -36.09 -4.52
CA GLU A 35 38.67 -36.93 -4.65
C GLU A 35 38.37 -38.43 -4.50
N GLN A 36 37.30 -38.82 -3.81
CA GLN A 36 36.90 -40.23 -3.70
C GLN A 36 36.43 -40.81 -5.02
N ASN A 37 35.76 -40.01 -5.85
CA ASN A 37 35.30 -40.46 -7.17
C ASN A 37 36.47 -40.67 -8.13
N ILE A 38 37.55 -39.89 -7.96
CA ILE A 38 38.81 -40.11 -8.69
C ILE A 38 39.45 -41.44 -8.29
N LYS A 39 39.47 -41.77 -6.98
CA LYS A 39 40.02 -43.06 -6.50
C LYS A 39 39.25 -44.25 -7.05
N ILE A 40 37.92 -44.17 -7.06
CA ILE A 40 37.04 -45.22 -7.58
C ILE A 40 37.22 -45.40 -9.09
N LEU A 41 37.45 -44.30 -9.83
CA LEU A 41 37.79 -44.37 -11.25
C LEU A 41 39.11 -45.13 -11.46
N LEU A 42 40.16 -44.83 -10.70
CA LEU A 42 41.44 -45.51 -10.83
C LEU A 42 41.33 -47.01 -10.53
N THR A 43 40.57 -47.40 -9.49
CA THR A 43 40.30 -48.82 -9.21
C THR A 43 39.49 -49.51 -10.32
N ALA A 44 38.59 -48.78 -10.97
CA ALA A 44 37.84 -49.31 -12.11
C ALA A 44 38.74 -49.49 -13.35
N ILE A 45 39.68 -48.56 -13.59
CA ILE A 45 40.69 -48.67 -14.67
C ILE A 45 41.63 -49.85 -14.43
N ASP A 46 41.97 -50.12 -13.17
CA ASP A 46 42.80 -51.27 -12.77
C ASP A 46 42.06 -52.63 -12.92
N GLY A 47 40.80 -52.62 -13.40
CA GLY A 47 40.05 -53.81 -13.78
C GLY A 47 39.21 -54.43 -12.66
N GLU A 48 39.00 -53.71 -11.55
CA GLU A 48 38.22 -54.21 -10.44
C GLU A 48 36.70 -54.08 -10.71
N PRO A 49 35.93 -55.19 -10.82
CA PRO A 49 34.52 -55.14 -11.21
C PRO A 49 33.64 -54.42 -10.17
N ALA A 50 34.04 -54.46 -8.90
CA ALA A 50 33.36 -53.71 -7.83
C ALA A 50 33.54 -52.19 -8.00
N GLY A 51 34.73 -51.76 -8.42
CA GLY A 51 35.05 -50.35 -8.67
C GLY A 51 34.24 -49.77 -9.83
N GLN A 52 34.06 -50.54 -10.91
CA GLN A 52 33.26 -50.10 -12.06
C GLN A 52 31.79 -49.91 -11.69
N LYS A 53 31.20 -50.87 -10.95
CA LYS A 53 29.80 -50.77 -10.50
C LYS A 53 29.58 -49.59 -9.55
N GLU A 54 30.49 -49.38 -8.60
CA GLU A 54 30.42 -48.25 -7.66
C GLU A 54 30.57 -46.90 -8.40
N LEU A 55 31.46 -46.81 -9.38
CA LEU A 55 31.63 -45.61 -10.20
C LEU A 55 30.33 -45.26 -10.94
N GLU A 56 29.71 -46.25 -11.58
CA GLU A 56 28.44 -46.07 -12.29
C GLU A 56 27.32 -45.61 -11.35
N ASP A 57 27.16 -46.26 -10.20
CA ASP A 57 26.10 -45.91 -9.26
C ASP A 57 26.28 -44.49 -8.69
N ARG A 58 27.52 -44.11 -8.39
CA ARG A 58 27.82 -42.73 -7.95
C ARG A 58 27.57 -41.72 -9.06
N PHE A 59 27.99 -42.01 -10.28
CA PHE A 59 27.77 -41.11 -11.41
C PHE A 59 26.28 -40.96 -11.73
N ARG A 60 25.50 -42.05 -11.67
CA ARG A 60 24.03 -42.01 -11.84
C ARG A 60 23.37 -41.11 -10.80
N ARG A 61 23.75 -41.23 -9.52
CA ARG A 61 23.22 -40.37 -8.44
C ARG A 61 23.58 -38.90 -8.64
N HIS A 62 24.83 -38.62 -9.01
CA HIS A 62 25.29 -37.25 -9.30
C HIS A 62 24.54 -36.65 -10.50
N TYR A 63 24.46 -37.37 -11.60
CA TYR A 63 23.77 -36.93 -12.81
C TYR A 63 22.28 -36.70 -12.57
N PHE A 64 21.63 -37.61 -11.84
CA PHE A 64 20.25 -37.45 -11.41
C PHE A 64 20.08 -36.17 -10.59
N ARG A 65 20.94 -35.92 -9.59
CA ARG A 65 20.88 -34.72 -8.75
C ARG A 65 20.98 -33.44 -9.58
N VAL A 66 21.91 -33.38 -10.53
CA VAL A 66 22.07 -32.23 -11.43
C VAL A 66 20.79 -31.98 -12.23
N ARG A 67 20.22 -33.03 -12.85
CA ARG A 67 18.99 -32.91 -13.64
C ARG A 67 17.78 -32.57 -12.78
N PHE A 68 17.69 -33.14 -11.59
CA PHE A 68 16.60 -32.92 -10.65
C PHE A 68 16.58 -31.47 -10.15
N ILE A 69 17.73 -30.91 -9.78
CA ILE A 69 17.83 -29.50 -9.39
C ILE A 69 17.44 -28.58 -10.55
N LYS A 70 17.96 -28.84 -11.76
CA LYS A 70 17.59 -28.07 -12.95
C LYS A 70 16.09 -28.12 -13.24
N TYR A 71 15.50 -29.31 -13.13
CA TYR A 71 14.07 -29.51 -13.30
C TYR A 71 13.28 -28.72 -12.27
N LEU A 72 13.60 -28.88 -10.98
CA LEU A 72 12.88 -28.20 -9.90
C LEU A 72 12.98 -26.67 -10.02
N ALA A 73 14.18 -26.14 -10.31
CA ALA A 73 14.38 -24.71 -10.52
C ALA A 73 13.54 -24.18 -11.70
N SER A 74 13.45 -24.95 -12.78
CA SER A 74 12.63 -24.60 -13.94
C SER A 74 11.13 -24.64 -13.60
N THR A 75 10.69 -25.69 -12.89
CA THR A 75 9.30 -25.82 -12.43
C THR A 75 8.89 -24.66 -11.55
N ILE A 76 9.70 -24.31 -10.54
CA ILE A 76 9.45 -23.16 -9.66
C ILE A 76 9.34 -21.87 -10.48
N LYS A 77 10.28 -21.63 -11.40
CA LYS A 77 10.27 -20.44 -12.27
C LYS A 77 8.96 -20.32 -13.05
N TYR A 78 8.53 -21.39 -13.71
CA TYR A 78 7.33 -21.37 -14.53
C TYR A 78 6.05 -21.26 -13.69
N CYS A 79 5.96 -21.97 -12.56
CA CYS A 79 4.84 -21.82 -11.63
C CYS A 79 4.70 -20.38 -11.11
N THR A 80 5.80 -19.72 -10.75
CA THR A 80 5.78 -18.32 -10.30
C THR A 80 5.31 -17.38 -11.42
N ILE A 81 5.79 -17.57 -12.65
CA ILE A 81 5.36 -16.76 -13.80
C ILE A 81 3.86 -16.92 -14.05
N ASP A 82 3.34 -18.15 -13.99
CA ASP A 82 1.93 -18.41 -14.23
C ASP A 82 1.05 -17.82 -13.12
N GLN A 83 1.47 -17.92 -11.85
CA GLN A 83 0.79 -17.27 -10.74
C GLN A 83 0.76 -15.74 -10.89
N MET A 84 1.88 -15.11 -11.26
CA MET A 84 1.92 -13.67 -11.53
C MET A 84 0.94 -13.28 -12.63
N ARG A 85 0.89 -14.04 -13.73
CA ARG A 85 -0.05 -13.80 -14.83
C ARG A 85 -1.50 -13.98 -14.41
N LEU A 86 -1.80 -14.96 -13.55
CA LEU A 86 -3.15 -15.17 -13.01
C LEU A 86 -3.57 -14.00 -12.11
N ASN A 87 -2.68 -13.53 -11.24
CA ASN A 87 -2.95 -12.38 -10.37
C ASN A 87 -3.19 -11.12 -11.20
N GLN A 88 -2.33 -10.80 -12.15
CA GLN A 88 -2.51 -9.64 -13.05
C GLN A 88 -3.82 -9.69 -13.83
N LYS A 89 -4.24 -10.87 -14.31
CA LYS A 89 -5.54 -11.05 -14.97
C LYS A 89 -6.71 -10.87 -14.00
N THR A 90 -6.55 -11.28 -12.75
CA THR A 90 -7.57 -11.15 -11.72
C THR A 90 -7.71 -9.69 -11.31
N ASP A 91 -6.60 -9.01 -11.05
CA ASP A 91 -6.57 -7.58 -10.67
C ASP A 91 -7.14 -6.68 -11.78
N SER A 92 -6.84 -6.99 -13.05
CA SER A 92 -7.40 -6.24 -14.18
C SER A 92 -8.89 -6.50 -14.43
N ARG A 93 -9.39 -7.72 -14.18
CA ARG A 93 -10.82 -8.06 -14.35
C ARG A 93 -11.67 -7.63 -13.16
N ASN A 94 -11.11 -7.69 -11.96
CA ASN A 94 -11.79 -7.47 -10.70
C ASN A 94 -11.16 -6.28 -9.96
N GLN A 95 -10.94 -5.17 -10.67
CA GLN A 95 -10.50 -3.93 -10.01
C GLN A 95 -11.48 -3.62 -8.86
N LEU A 96 -10.94 -3.49 -7.66
CA LEU A 96 -11.72 -3.06 -6.51
C LEU A 96 -12.35 -1.70 -6.85
N ILE A 97 -13.60 -1.49 -6.44
CA ILE A 97 -14.35 -0.25 -6.73
C ILE A 97 -13.53 1.00 -6.34
N PHE A 98 -12.71 0.88 -5.30
CA PHE A 98 -11.83 1.91 -4.78
C PHE A 98 -10.71 2.32 -5.77
N ASP A 99 -10.16 1.37 -6.53
CA ASP A 99 -9.05 1.60 -7.47
C ASP A 99 -9.54 1.88 -8.90
N ARG A 100 -10.87 1.91 -9.11
CA ARG A 100 -11.46 2.20 -10.40
C ARG A 100 -11.20 3.67 -10.77
N PRO A 101 -10.86 3.99 -12.03
CA PRO A 101 -10.75 5.38 -12.46
C PRO A 101 -12.10 6.10 -12.32
N CYS A 102 -12.06 7.32 -11.80
CA CYS A 102 -13.26 8.16 -11.61
C CYS A 102 -13.81 8.71 -12.94
N SER A 103 -12.96 8.88 -13.95
CA SER A 103 -13.30 9.37 -15.28
C SER A 103 -12.51 8.63 -16.36
N GLU A 104 -12.99 8.68 -17.61
CA GLU A 104 -12.29 8.08 -18.76
C GLU A 104 -10.92 8.73 -19.04
N GLU A 105 -10.73 9.96 -18.55
CA GLU A 105 -9.50 10.74 -18.71
C GLU A 105 -8.44 10.40 -17.64
N GLY A 106 -8.78 9.56 -16.65
CA GLY A 106 -7.82 9.02 -15.68
C GLY A 106 -7.41 9.99 -14.58
N ASP A 107 -8.29 10.94 -14.22
CA ASP A 107 -8.00 12.04 -13.29
C ASP A 107 -7.97 11.62 -11.79
N GLY A 108 -7.70 10.34 -11.53
CA GLY A 108 -7.65 9.73 -10.20
C GLY A 108 -8.61 8.56 -10.02
N THR A 109 -8.48 7.87 -8.89
CA THR A 109 -9.34 6.73 -8.52
C THR A 109 -10.54 7.16 -7.67
N VAL A 110 -11.59 6.33 -7.63
CA VAL A 110 -12.76 6.53 -6.75
C VAL A 110 -12.33 6.70 -5.29
N GLY A 111 -11.30 5.97 -4.86
CA GLY A 111 -10.73 6.07 -3.53
C GLY A 111 -10.06 7.40 -3.24
N GLU A 112 -9.27 7.91 -4.18
CA GLU A 112 -8.64 9.24 -4.08
C GLU A 112 -9.69 10.35 -4.00
N MET A 113 -10.78 10.24 -4.77
CA MET A 113 -11.89 11.19 -4.70
C MET A 113 -12.56 11.18 -3.32
N LEU A 114 -12.86 10.00 -2.77
CA LEU A 114 -13.45 9.84 -1.43
C LEU A 114 -12.57 10.43 -0.32
N LEU A 115 -11.25 10.22 -0.40
CA LEU A 115 -10.29 10.77 0.56
C LEU A 115 -10.10 12.29 0.37
N GLY A 116 -10.14 12.78 -0.87
CA GLY A 116 -10.10 14.20 -1.20
C GLY A 116 -11.27 14.98 -0.57
N PHE A 117 -12.49 14.41 -0.57
CA PHE A 117 -13.64 15.02 0.10
C PHE A 117 -13.48 15.13 1.62
N GLN A 118 -12.78 14.20 2.26
CA GLN A 118 -12.54 14.29 3.72
C GLN A 118 -11.56 15.41 4.07
N ASN A 119 -10.60 15.70 3.18
CA ASN A 119 -9.63 16.78 3.35
C ASN A 119 -10.18 18.17 3.00
N LEU A 120 -11.35 18.26 2.35
CA LEU A 120 -12.11 19.50 2.17
C LEU A 120 -12.93 19.90 3.41
N THR A 121 -12.52 19.44 4.59
CA THR A 121 -12.92 20.10 5.83
C THR A 121 -12.20 21.46 5.85
N ASN A 122 -12.75 22.43 5.09
CA ASN A 122 -12.55 23.84 5.38
C ASN A 122 -12.86 23.97 6.87
N VAL A 123 -11.83 24.11 7.70
CA VAL A 123 -12.01 24.51 9.08
C VAL A 123 -12.63 25.89 8.97
N GLU A 124 -13.96 25.97 9.11
CA GLU A 124 -14.66 27.24 9.11
C GLU A 124 -13.97 28.10 10.18
N PRO A 125 -13.51 29.30 9.82
CA PRO A 125 -12.80 30.16 10.75
C PRO A 125 -13.70 30.41 11.96
N LEU A 126 -13.17 30.22 13.17
CA LEU A 126 -13.92 30.38 14.41
C LEU A 126 -14.46 31.82 14.51
N ILE A 127 -15.75 32.00 14.25
CA ILE A 127 -16.43 33.30 14.30
C ILE A 127 -16.60 33.68 15.76
N THR A 128 -15.72 34.55 16.26
CA THR A 128 -15.73 34.95 17.68
C THR A 128 -16.44 36.28 17.91
N GLU A 129 -16.45 37.15 16.88
CA GLU A 129 -16.94 38.53 16.99
C GLU A 129 -18.17 38.82 16.11
N PRO A 130 -19.07 39.73 16.50
CA PRO A 130 -20.24 40.08 15.69
C PRO A 130 -19.91 40.63 14.29
N SER A 131 -18.76 41.29 14.14
CA SER A 131 -18.29 41.78 12.83
C SER A 131 -17.88 40.64 11.89
N GLN A 132 -17.25 39.59 12.43
CA GLN A 132 -16.93 38.37 11.68
C GLN A 132 -18.21 37.61 11.32
N PHE A 133 -19.17 37.54 12.25
CA PHE A 133 -20.46 36.92 11.98
C PHE A 133 -21.23 37.65 10.90
N HIS A 134 -21.24 38.99 10.94
CA HIS A 134 -21.81 39.81 9.88
C HIS A 134 -21.16 39.55 8.52
N ALA A 135 -19.83 39.46 8.47
CA ALA A 135 -19.10 39.18 7.23
C ALA A 135 -19.33 37.76 6.66
N SER A 136 -19.81 36.82 7.48
CA SER A 136 -20.10 35.45 7.04
C SER A 136 -21.41 35.31 6.27
N PHE A 137 -22.30 36.31 6.29
CA PHE A 137 -23.57 36.25 5.59
C PHE A 137 -23.40 36.42 4.07
N LEU A 138 -23.82 35.41 3.32
CA LEU A 138 -23.89 35.46 1.84
C LEU A 138 -25.09 36.24 1.31
N ASN A 139 -26.08 36.53 2.16
CA ASN A 139 -27.31 37.21 1.76
C ASN A 139 -27.30 38.66 2.24
N ASP A 140 -27.32 39.60 1.28
CA ASP A 140 -27.26 41.04 1.57
C ASP A 140 -28.42 41.55 2.44
N HIS A 141 -29.63 40.98 2.30
CA HIS A 141 -30.76 41.36 3.15
C HIS A 141 -30.52 40.96 4.60
N LEU A 142 -29.99 39.74 4.81
CA LEU A 142 -29.68 39.24 6.15
C LEU A 142 -28.51 40.02 6.77
N ALA A 143 -27.46 40.32 6.00
CA ALA A 143 -26.33 41.13 6.44
C ALA A 143 -26.80 42.52 6.89
N ASN A 144 -27.56 43.23 6.04
CA ASN A 144 -28.10 44.55 6.37
C ASN A 144 -29.04 44.52 7.59
N ALA A 145 -29.88 43.48 7.71
CA ALA A 145 -30.76 43.31 8.86
C ALA A 145 -29.99 43.09 10.16
N PHE A 146 -28.90 42.32 10.12
CA PHE A 146 -28.02 42.11 11.25
C PHE A 146 -27.28 43.40 11.63
N ALA A 147 -26.80 44.16 10.66
CA ALA A 147 -26.18 45.47 10.89
C ALA A 147 -27.14 46.48 11.59
N ALA A 148 -28.45 46.37 11.33
CA ALA A 148 -29.48 47.21 11.96
C ALA A 148 -29.91 46.77 13.37
N LEU A 149 -29.43 45.62 13.87
CA LEU A 149 -29.65 45.19 15.25
C LEU A 149 -28.89 46.08 16.24
N SER A 150 -29.36 46.15 17.49
CA SER A 150 -28.57 46.82 18.53
C SER A 150 -27.29 46.02 18.85
N PRO A 151 -26.23 46.64 19.39
CA PRO A 151 -24.99 45.93 19.72
C PRO A 151 -25.22 44.71 20.62
N LYS A 152 -26.15 44.82 21.57
CA LYS A 152 -26.54 43.71 22.46
C LYS A 152 -27.26 42.59 21.72
N GLN A 153 -28.09 42.91 20.72
CA GLN A 153 -28.77 41.93 19.88
C GLN A 153 -27.77 41.21 18.95
N GLN A 154 -26.82 41.94 18.37
CA GLN A 154 -25.75 41.37 17.53
C GLN A 154 -24.87 40.41 18.33
N LEU A 155 -24.45 40.82 19.53
CA LEU A 155 -23.63 39.99 20.42
C LEU A 155 -24.35 38.69 20.81
N ILE A 156 -25.59 38.78 21.29
CA ILE A 156 -26.36 37.60 21.70
C ILE A 156 -26.65 36.68 20.50
N ALA A 157 -26.98 37.24 19.33
CA ALA A 157 -27.18 36.43 18.13
C ALA A 157 -25.90 35.71 17.69
N THR A 158 -24.74 36.37 17.79
CA THR A 158 -23.43 35.78 17.47
C THR A 158 -23.11 34.63 18.42
N LEU A 159 -23.25 34.85 19.74
CA LEU A 159 -23.01 33.83 20.76
C LEU A 159 -23.92 32.61 20.58
N CYS A 160 -25.20 32.82 20.27
CA CYS A 160 -26.15 31.72 20.08
C CYS A 160 -25.92 30.94 18.78
N TYR A 161 -25.71 31.62 17.65
CA TYR A 161 -25.79 30.98 16.33
C TYR A 161 -24.44 30.74 15.66
N ALA A 162 -23.43 31.54 15.97
CA ALA A 162 -22.06 31.31 15.47
C ALA A 162 -21.26 30.42 16.42
N LEU A 163 -21.46 30.60 17.73
CA LEU A 163 -20.68 29.93 18.78
C LEU A 163 -21.48 28.89 19.59
N CYS A 164 -22.77 28.70 19.29
CA CYS A 164 -23.63 27.67 19.88
C CYS A 164 -23.79 27.71 21.41
N TYR A 165 -23.57 28.87 22.04
CA TYR A 165 -23.80 29.03 23.48
C TYR A 165 -25.29 28.99 23.83
N GLN A 166 -25.59 28.39 24.98
CA GLN A 166 -26.92 28.33 25.57
C GLN A 166 -27.28 29.62 26.32
N ASP A 167 -28.58 29.90 26.48
CA ASP A 167 -29.06 31.15 27.10
C ASP A 167 -28.57 31.35 28.53
N ASN A 168 -28.35 30.26 29.28
CA ASN A 168 -27.80 30.27 30.64
C ASN A 168 -26.30 30.63 30.65
N GLU A 169 -25.52 30.07 29.72
CA GLU A 169 -24.09 30.37 29.59
C GLU A 169 -23.88 31.85 29.22
N ILE A 170 -24.66 32.35 28.27
CA ILE A 170 -24.63 33.76 27.86
C ILE A 170 -25.10 34.67 29.01
N ALA A 171 -26.11 34.25 29.77
CA ALA A 171 -26.61 35.00 30.92
C ALA A 171 -25.55 35.17 32.01
N GLU A 172 -24.78 34.10 32.30
CA GLU A 172 -23.64 34.15 33.21
C GLU A 172 -22.52 35.06 32.68
N MET A 173 -22.17 34.96 31.39
CA MET A 173 -21.15 35.79 30.76
C MET A 173 -21.48 37.29 30.79
N ILE A 174 -22.76 37.66 30.59
CA ILE A 174 -23.21 39.06 30.47
C ILE A 174 -23.71 39.62 31.83
N GLY A 175 -23.97 38.77 32.82
CA GLY A 175 -24.48 39.18 34.13
C GLY A 175 -25.95 39.57 34.14
N VAL A 176 -26.78 38.86 33.37
CA VAL A 176 -28.24 39.10 33.28
C VAL A 176 -29.03 37.81 33.43
N SER A 177 -30.37 37.86 33.50
CA SER A 177 -31.16 36.63 33.60
C SER A 177 -31.24 35.87 32.26
N PRO A 178 -31.33 34.52 32.27
CA PRO A 178 -31.55 33.73 31.05
C PRO A 178 -32.80 34.14 30.28
N GLN A 179 -33.85 34.55 30.99
CA GLN A 179 -35.08 35.08 30.39
C GLN A 179 -34.83 36.38 29.59
N ALA A 180 -33.93 37.25 30.05
CA ALA A 180 -33.55 38.46 29.33
C ALA A 180 -32.76 38.14 28.05
N ILE A 181 -31.88 37.13 28.09
CA ILE A 181 -31.17 36.63 26.91
C ILE A 181 -32.16 36.05 25.90
N CYS A 182 -33.05 35.14 26.33
CA CYS A 182 -34.06 34.52 25.47
C CYS A 182 -34.96 35.58 24.80
N LYS A 183 -35.43 36.58 25.55
CA LYS A 183 -36.20 37.71 24.99
C LYS A 183 -35.40 38.50 23.95
N THR A 184 -34.13 38.80 24.23
CA THR A 184 -33.28 39.57 23.33
C THR A 184 -32.96 38.79 22.05
N ARG A 185 -32.66 37.48 22.16
CA ARG A 185 -32.47 36.57 21.04
C ARG A 185 -33.71 36.48 20.16
N ASN A 186 -34.89 36.29 20.76
CA ASN A 186 -36.15 36.19 20.02
C ASN A 186 -36.47 37.49 19.27
N LEU A 187 -36.22 38.65 19.89
CA LEU A 187 -36.41 39.95 19.24
C LEU A 187 -35.41 40.17 18.09
N ALA A 188 -34.15 39.75 18.26
CA ALA A 188 -33.17 39.77 17.19
C ALA A 188 -33.61 38.88 16.01
N LEU A 189 -33.99 37.64 16.27
CA LEU A 189 -34.52 36.71 15.26
C LEU A 189 -35.75 37.27 14.53
N GLN A 190 -36.68 37.89 15.26
CA GLN A 190 -37.87 38.47 14.65
C GLN A 190 -37.50 39.55 13.63
N LYS A 191 -36.58 40.45 13.98
CA LYS A 191 -36.07 41.49 13.07
C LYS A 191 -35.37 40.88 11.85
N LEU A 192 -34.52 39.87 12.05
CA LEU A 192 -33.84 39.17 10.96
C LEU A 192 -34.84 38.49 10.01
N ARG A 193 -35.88 37.83 10.55
CA ARG A 193 -36.93 37.17 9.76
C ARG A 193 -37.75 38.16 8.93
N LEU A 194 -38.14 39.30 9.52
CA LEU A 194 -38.92 40.32 8.81
C LEU A 194 -38.17 40.94 7.63
N ALA A 195 -36.84 40.98 7.69
CA ALA A 195 -36.01 41.51 6.62
C ALA A 195 -35.77 40.51 5.47
N MET A 196 -36.09 39.22 5.67
CA MET A 196 -35.97 38.21 4.62
C MET A 196 -37.27 38.20 3.79
N PRO A 197 -37.23 38.48 2.48
CA PRO A 197 -38.40 38.34 1.64
C PRO A 197 -38.87 36.89 1.67
N GLU A 198 -40.18 36.67 1.87
CA GLU A 198 -40.76 35.33 1.83
C GLU A 198 -40.35 34.63 0.52
N ARG A 199 -39.95 33.36 0.61
CA ARG A 199 -39.84 32.50 -0.58
C ARG A 199 -41.23 32.45 -1.22
N ARG A 200 -41.46 33.27 -2.23
CA ARG A 200 -42.50 32.98 -3.23
C ARG A 200 -42.04 31.72 -3.95
N CYS A 201 -42.50 30.57 -3.49
CA CYS A 201 -42.44 29.35 -4.28
C CYS A 201 -43.25 29.61 -5.55
N ASN A 202 -42.55 29.77 -6.68
CA ASN A 202 -43.11 29.51 -8.01
C ASN A 202 -42.75 28.08 -8.40
#